data_AF-A0A222XDL5-F1
#
_entry.id   AF-A0A222XDL5-F1
#
_cell.length_a   1.000
_cell.length_b   1.000
_cell.length_c   1.000
_cell.angle_alpha   90.00
_cell.angle_beta   90.00
_cell.angle_gamma   90.00
#
_symmetry.space_group_name_H-M   'P 1'
#
loop_
_entity.id
_entity.type
_entity.pdbx_description
1 polymer ?
#
loop_
_entity_poly.entity_id
_entity_poly.type
_entity_poly.pdbx_seq_one_letter_code
_entity_poly.pdbx_strand_id
1 'polypeptide(L)'
;MIGFLQIEGELDVLAQIAAELQERYPDGIGVTVEPYDEGGWNVEAARALVERLAPRQRALLRCLAMDGGVVDDDTLREELANESGSLKGITGPITKHIHNLIEDGVIEDEPTQPWITLYDPAVPGFQRTIGMRMPEALVAIFRAAFAK
;
A
#
# COMPACT_ATOMS: atom_id res chain seq x y z
N MET A 1 21.71 -4.45 -28.17
CA MET A 1 21.57 -4.24 -26.71
C MET A 1 20.13 -4.60 -26.38
N ILE A 2 19.93 -5.49 -25.40
CA ILE A 2 18.60 -5.89 -24.93
C ILE A 2 18.33 -5.11 -23.63
N GLY A 3 17.12 -4.59 -23.47
CA GLY A 3 16.70 -3.84 -22.28
C GLY A 3 15.28 -4.22 -21.87
N PHE A 4 14.89 -3.83 -20.66
CA PHE A 4 13.55 -4.05 -20.11
C PHE A 4 12.89 -2.73 -19.74
N LEU A 5 11.57 -2.68 -19.85
CA LEU A 5 10.71 -1.59 -19.40
C LEU A 5 9.65 -2.19 -18.49
N GLN A 6 9.45 -1.60 -17.31
CA GLN A 6 8.40 -1.98 -16.37
C GLN A 6 7.35 -0.87 -16.34
N ILE A 7 6.08 -1.26 -16.40
CA ILE A 7 4.92 -0.35 -16.36
C ILE A 7 3.92 -0.92 -15.36
N GLU A 8 3.40 -0.07 -14.49
CA GLU A 8 2.38 -0.41 -13.50
C GLU A 8 1.05 0.24 -13.88
N GLY A 9 -0.05 -0.50 -13.74
CA GLY A 9 -1.38 -0.05 -14.17
C GLY A 9 -2.45 -1.12 -13.97
N GLU A 10 -3.67 -0.81 -14.40
CA GLU A 10 -4.78 -1.77 -14.39
C GLU A 10 -4.47 -2.96 -15.30
N LEU A 11 -4.71 -4.18 -14.81
CA LEU A 11 -4.31 -5.41 -15.49
C LEU A 11 -4.91 -5.51 -16.90
N ASP A 12 -6.20 -5.16 -17.05
CA ASP A 12 -6.89 -5.21 -18.35
C ASP A 12 -6.32 -4.19 -19.33
N VAL A 13 -5.97 -2.99 -18.85
CA VAL A 13 -5.33 -1.94 -19.66
C VAL A 13 -3.93 -2.38 -20.09
N LEU A 14 -3.15 -2.96 -19.17
CA LEU A 14 -1.82 -3.49 -19.49
C LEU A 14 -1.89 -4.67 -20.46
N ALA A 15 -2.89 -5.55 -20.32
CA ALA A 15 -3.13 -6.65 -21.26
C ALA A 15 -3.47 -6.14 -22.67
N GLN A 16 -4.28 -5.10 -22.77
CA GLN A 16 -4.58 -4.45 -24.04
C GLN A 16 -3.32 -3.83 -24.67
N ILE A 17 -2.56 -3.06 -23.89
CA ILE A 17 -1.30 -2.44 -24.36
C ILE A 17 -0.31 -3.51 -24.80
N ALA A 18 -0.22 -4.62 -24.06
CA ALA A 18 0.65 -5.74 -24.40
C ALA A 18 0.27 -6.39 -25.73
N ALA A 19 -1.02 -6.61 -25.97
CA ALA A 19 -1.50 -7.13 -27.25
C ALA A 19 -1.15 -6.19 -28.41
N GLU A 20 -1.37 -4.88 -28.24
CA GLU A 20 -1.03 -3.87 -29.26
C GLU A 20 0.49 -3.82 -29.54
N LEU A 21 1.32 -3.93 -28.51
CA LEU A 21 2.78 -3.96 -28.66
C LEU A 21 3.26 -5.23 -29.36
N GLN A 22 2.69 -6.40 -29.03
CA GLN A 22 3.05 -7.67 -29.66
C GLN A 22 2.64 -7.71 -31.13
N GLU A 23 1.49 -7.16 -31.49
CA GLU A 23 1.05 -7.03 -32.89
C GLU A 23 1.98 -6.10 -33.67
N ARG A 24 2.37 -4.97 -33.08
CA ARG A 24 3.19 -3.96 -33.74
C ARG A 24 4.66 -4.38 -33.87
N TYR A 25 5.17 -5.21 -32.96
CA TYR A 25 6.57 -5.61 -32.87
C TYR A 25 6.75 -7.11 -32.61
N PRO A 26 6.27 -8.00 -33.50
CA PRO A 26 6.15 -9.44 -33.23
C PRO A 26 7.48 -10.14 -32.91
N ASP A 27 8.57 -9.71 -33.53
CA ASP A 27 9.92 -10.26 -33.31
C ASP A 27 10.85 -9.29 -32.54
N GLY A 28 10.33 -8.12 -32.16
CA GLY A 28 11.13 -7.02 -31.62
C GLY A 28 11.02 -6.84 -30.10
N ILE A 29 9.89 -7.22 -29.50
CA ILE A 29 9.61 -7.06 -28.08
C ILE A 29 8.89 -8.32 -27.58
N GLY A 30 9.34 -8.87 -26.45
CA GLY A 30 8.58 -9.83 -25.67
C GLY A 30 7.81 -9.07 -24.59
N VAL A 31 6.50 -9.29 -24.49
CA VAL A 31 5.65 -8.65 -23.47
C VAL A 31 5.06 -9.72 -22.56
N THR A 32 5.16 -9.48 -21.26
CA THR A 32 4.51 -10.29 -20.21
C THR A 32 3.67 -9.36 -19.35
N VAL A 33 2.46 -9.79 -19.01
CA VAL A 33 1.55 -9.08 -18.10
C VAL A 33 1.18 -10.04 -16.99
N GLU A 34 1.46 -9.64 -15.76
CA GLU A 34 1.24 -10.47 -14.58
C GLU A 34 0.55 -9.63 -13.50
N PRO A 35 -0.34 -10.24 -12.70
CA PRO A 35 -0.84 -9.60 -11.48
C PRO A 35 0.33 -9.21 -10.59
N TYR A 36 0.29 -7.99 -10.06
CA TYR A 36 1.29 -7.53 -9.11
C TYR A 36 0.92 -7.98 -7.69
N ASP A 37 1.81 -8.74 -7.09
CA ASP A 37 1.77 -9.15 -5.69
C ASP A 37 3.09 -8.78 -5.01
N GLU A 38 3.01 -8.27 -3.78
CA GLU A 38 4.16 -7.95 -2.97
C GLU A 38 3.92 -8.34 -1.52
N GLY A 39 4.74 -9.27 -1.01
CA GLY A 39 4.77 -9.61 0.41
C GLY A 39 3.41 -10.06 0.95
N GLY A 40 2.67 -10.84 0.16
CA GLY A 40 1.34 -11.36 0.49
C GLY A 40 0.20 -10.38 0.18
N TRP A 41 0.49 -9.22 -0.42
CA TRP A 41 -0.50 -8.24 -0.82
C TRP A 41 -0.66 -8.18 -2.33
N ASN A 42 -1.92 -8.22 -2.75
CA ASN A 42 -2.35 -7.75 -4.06
C ASN A 42 -3.47 -6.70 -3.89
N VAL A 43 -3.93 -6.14 -5.01
CA VAL A 43 -4.94 -5.08 -5.02
C VAL A 43 -6.28 -5.54 -4.39
N GLU A 44 -6.67 -6.80 -4.60
CA GLU A 44 -7.92 -7.35 -4.05
C GLU A 44 -7.85 -7.50 -2.54
N ALA A 45 -6.75 -8.04 -2.02
CA ALA A 45 -6.48 -8.14 -0.59
C ALA A 45 -6.44 -6.77 0.10
N ALA A 46 -5.76 -5.79 -0.52
CA ALA A 46 -5.72 -4.42 -0.01
C ALA A 46 -7.11 -3.77 -0.03
N ARG A 47 -7.91 -4.00 -1.07
CA ARG A 47 -9.30 -3.52 -1.14
C ARG A 47 -10.17 -4.15 -0.06
N ALA A 48 -10.06 -5.47 0.14
CA ALA A 48 -10.78 -6.18 1.20
C ALA A 48 -10.44 -5.63 2.60
N LEU A 49 -9.17 -5.28 2.85
CA LEU A 49 -8.79 -4.57 4.07
C LEU A 49 -9.48 -3.21 4.14
N VAL A 50 -9.30 -2.37 3.12
CA VAL A 50 -9.83 -1.00 3.07
C VAL A 50 -11.34 -0.94 3.29
N GLU A 51 -12.09 -1.94 2.82
CA GLU A 51 -13.54 -2.08 3.02
C GLU A 51 -13.96 -2.42 4.45
N ARG A 52 -13.10 -3.11 5.21
CA ARG A 52 -13.35 -3.45 6.62
C ARG A 52 -13.02 -2.31 7.60
N LEU A 53 -12.22 -1.34 7.16
CA LEU A 53 -11.72 -0.26 8.03
C LEU A 53 -12.75 0.84 8.31
N ALA A 54 -12.78 1.31 9.55
CA ALA A 54 -13.49 2.51 9.94
C ALA A 54 -12.87 3.77 9.27
N PRO A 55 -13.61 4.88 9.15
CA PRO A 55 -13.17 6.06 8.39
C PRO A 55 -11.77 6.57 8.75
N ARG A 56 -11.44 6.64 10.05
CA ARG A 56 -10.16 7.13 10.54
C ARG A 56 -8.97 6.20 10.21
N GLN A 57 -9.21 4.89 10.21
CA GLN A 57 -8.21 3.88 9.85
C GLN A 57 -7.98 3.86 8.34
N ARG A 58 -9.08 3.96 7.58
CA ARG A 58 -9.05 4.10 6.12
C ARG A 58 -8.29 5.38 5.71
N ALA A 59 -8.51 6.48 6.42
CA ALA A 59 -7.83 7.74 6.16
C ALA A 59 -6.31 7.63 6.39
N LEU A 60 -5.85 6.94 7.45
CA LEU A 60 -4.42 6.66 7.64
C LEU A 60 -3.78 5.95 6.43
N LEU A 61 -4.37 4.83 5.99
CA LEU A 61 -3.82 4.08 4.85
C LEU A 61 -3.90 4.89 3.56
N ARG A 62 -4.94 5.73 3.40
CA ARG A 62 -5.09 6.61 2.25
C ARG A 62 -4.00 7.68 2.20
N CYS A 63 -3.73 8.37 3.31
CA CYS A 63 -2.65 9.37 3.39
C CYS A 63 -1.32 8.72 2.98
N LEU A 64 -0.98 7.57 3.58
CA LEU A 64 0.24 6.85 3.24
C LEU A 64 0.31 6.46 1.75
N ALA A 65 -0.76 5.92 1.16
CA ALA A 65 -0.76 5.46 -0.23
C ALA A 65 -0.72 6.62 -1.26
N MET A 66 -1.29 7.77 -0.91
CA MET A 66 -1.41 8.92 -1.81
C MET A 66 -0.20 9.87 -1.71
N ASP A 67 0.38 10.03 -0.53
CA ASP A 67 1.49 10.96 -0.26
C ASP A 67 2.87 10.31 -0.47
N GLY A 68 2.98 9.43 -1.47
CA GLY A 68 4.25 8.80 -1.84
C GLY A 68 4.81 7.82 -0.79
N GLY A 69 3.98 7.33 0.13
CA GLY A 69 4.38 6.33 1.11
C GLY A 69 4.91 6.89 2.42
N VAL A 70 5.00 8.21 2.64
CA VAL A 70 5.55 8.78 3.88
C VAL A 70 4.69 9.96 4.34
N VAL A 71 4.33 9.98 5.63
CA VAL A 71 3.60 11.09 6.25
C VAL A 71 4.23 11.41 7.61
N ASP A 72 4.49 12.68 7.89
CA ASP A 72 5.06 13.15 9.16
C ASP A 72 4.02 13.19 10.29
N ASP A 73 4.49 13.24 11.55
CA ASP A 73 3.62 13.22 12.75
C ASP A 73 2.69 14.43 12.84
N ASP A 74 3.13 15.62 12.39
CA ASP A 74 2.31 16.83 12.45
C ASP A 74 1.13 16.72 11.47
N THR A 75 1.39 16.31 10.23
CA THR A 75 0.36 16.02 9.22
C THR A 75 -0.60 14.93 9.70
N LEU A 76 -0.09 13.85 10.28
CA LEU A 76 -0.94 12.79 10.83
C LEU A 76 -1.86 13.30 11.95
N ARG A 77 -1.37 14.18 12.83
CA ARG A 77 -2.17 14.75 13.92
C ARG A 77 -3.20 15.73 13.42
N GLU A 78 -2.85 16.57 12.46
CA GLU A 78 -3.80 17.52 11.87
C GLU A 78 -4.98 16.80 11.23
N GLU A 79 -4.70 15.75 10.45
CA GLU A 79 -5.71 15.03 9.68
C GLU A 79 -6.48 13.99 10.53
N LEU A 80 -5.79 13.33 11.45
CA LEU A 80 -6.28 12.10 12.06
C LEU A 80 -6.31 12.14 13.58
N ALA A 81 -5.93 13.21 14.28
CA ALA A 81 -6.06 13.22 15.73
C ALA A 81 -7.53 13.13 16.18
N ASN A 82 -7.73 12.57 17.38
CA ASN A 82 -9.01 12.70 18.06
C ASN A 82 -9.11 14.09 18.72
N GLU A 83 -10.21 14.34 19.42
CA GLU A 83 -10.46 15.60 20.15
C GLU A 83 -9.35 15.99 21.15
N SER A 84 -8.53 15.02 21.59
CA SER A 84 -7.41 15.26 22.51
C SER A 84 -6.04 15.37 21.81
N GLY A 85 -6.00 15.46 20.48
CA GLY A 85 -4.74 15.57 19.73
C GLY A 85 -3.97 14.24 19.60
N SER A 86 -4.59 13.11 19.93
CA SER A 86 -3.95 11.80 20.02
C SER A 86 -4.25 10.92 18.80
N LEU A 87 -3.21 10.24 18.29
CA LEU A 87 -3.30 9.18 17.28
C LEU A 87 -3.59 7.78 17.86
N LYS A 88 -3.82 7.68 19.17
CA LYS A 88 -4.05 6.40 19.84
C LYS A 88 -5.30 5.71 19.28
N GLY A 89 -5.18 4.40 19.04
CA GLY A 89 -6.29 3.53 18.65
C GLY A 89 -6.56 3.42 17.15
N ILE A 90 -5.72 4.02 16.29
CA ILE A 90 -5.85 3.90 14.83
C ILE A 90 -5.27 2.57 14.34
N THR A 91 -4.02 2.26 14.70
CA THR A 91 -3.26 1.14 14.10
C THR A 91 -3.69 -0.25 14.61
N GLY A 92 -4.04 -0.37 15.90
CA GLY A 92 -4.44 -1.65 16.50
C GLY A 92 -5.62 -2.34 15.79
N PRO A 93 -6.73 -1.64 15.50
CA PRO A 93 -7.82 -2.20 14.70
C PRO A 93 -7.40 -2.62 13.28
N ILE A 94 -6.47 -1.92 12.64
CA ILE A 94 -5.97 -2.31 11.30
C ILE A 94 -5.24 -3.65 11.40
N THR A 95 -4.34 -3.80 12.37
CA THR A 95 -3.65 -5.09 12.63
C THR A 95 -4.64 -6.22 12.87
N LYS A 96 -5.72 -5.96 13.62
CA LYS A 96 -6.79 -6.96 13.82
C LYS A 96 -7.46 -7.37 12.50
N HIS A 97 -7.78 -6.41 11.62
CA HIS A 97 -8.40 -6.74 10.33
C HIS A 97 -7.45 -7.48 9.39
N ILE A 98 -6.15 -7.20 9.45
CA ILE A 98 -5.12 -7.96 8.72
C ILE A 98 -5.14 -9.42 9.20
N HIS A 99 -5.09 -9.67 10.51
CA HIS A 99 -5.16 -11.03 11.05
C HIS A 99 -6.42 -11.77 10.61
N ASN A 100 -7.58 -11.11 10.65
CA ASN A 100 -8.81 -11.73 10.17
C ASN A 100 -8.75 -12.09 8.67
N LEU A 101 -8.09 -11.28 7.84
CA LEU A 101 -7.94 -11.59 6.41
C LEU A 101 -6.98 -12.75 6.15
N ILE A 102 -5.97 -12.93 7.01
CA ILE A 102 -5.10 -14.11 7.00
C ILE A 102 -5.93 -15.36 7.37
N GLU A 103 -6.71 -15.29 8.46
CA GLU A 103 -7.59 -16.38 8.89
C GLU A 103 -8.63 -16.75 7.82
N ASP A 104 -9.11 -15.76 7.06
CA ASP A 104 -10.05 -15.95 5.94
C ASP A 104 -9.36 -16.48 4.65
N GLY A 105 -8.02 -16.59 4.62
CA GLY A 105 -7.25 -17.02 3.45
C GLY A 105 -7.20 -15.99 2.31
N VAL A 106 -7.48 -14.72 2.60
CA VAL A 106 -7.44 -13.62 1.62
C VAL A 106 -6.02 -13.07 1.46
N ILE A 107 -5.20 -13.19 2.51
CA ILE A 107 -3.81 -12.75 2.58
C ILE A 107 -2.97 -13.95 3.02
N GLU A 108 -1.74 -14.05 2.52
CA GLU A 108 -0.79 -15.09 2.93
C GLU A 108 -0.45 -15.03 4.43
N ASP A 109 0.03 -16.14 4.98
CA ASP A 109 0.60 -16.15 6.34
C ASP A 109 1.85 -15.25 6.38
N GLU A 110 1.90 -14.35 7.36
CA GLU A 110 2.98 -13.37 7.58
C GLU A 110 3.14 -12.29 6.48
N PRO A 111 2.08 -11.50 6.18
CA PRO A 111 2.19 -10.45 5.18
C PRO A 111 3.10 -9.32 5.65
N THR A 112 3.70 -8.63 4.68
CA THR A 112 4.46 -7.41 4.95
C THR A 112 3.56 -6.39 5.64
N GLN A 113 4.03 -5.80 6.75
CA GLN A 113 3.25 -4.79 7.46
C GLN A 113 3.03 -3.55 6.57
N PRO A 114 1.78 -3.09 6.34
CA PRO A 114 1.51 -1.99 5.40
C PRO A 114 2.06 -0.63 5.83
N TRP A 115 2.54 -0.49 7.07
CA TRP A 115 3.20 0.70 7.54
C TRP A 115 4.28 0.38 8.57
N ILE A 116 5.22 1.30 8.71
CA ILE A 116 6.32 1.30 9.66
C ILE A 116 6.28 2.64 10.39
N THR A 117 6.39 2.62 11.71
CA THR A 117 6.53 3.85 12.50
C THR A 117 7.95 4.39 12.35
N LEU A 118 8.06 5.67 12.02
CA LEU A 118 9.34 6.38 11.98
C LEU A 118 9.60 7.00 13.35
N TYR A 119 10.78 6.76 13.89
CA TYR A 119 11.20 7.29 15.19
C TYR A 119 12.38 8.26 15.02
N ASP A 120 12.43 9.28 15.86
CA ASP A 120 13.52 10.24 15.90
C ASP A 120 14.83 9.56 16.37
N PRO A 121 15.86 9.44 15.51
CA PRO A 121 17.14 8.85 15.90
C PRO A 121 17.90 9.71 16.92
N ALA A 122 17.58 11.01 17.04
CA ALA A 122 18.22 11.92 17.99
C ALA A 122 17.72 11.72 19.44
N VAL A 123 16.60 11.00 19.64
CA VAL A 123 16.01 10.76 20.98
C VAL A 123 15.80 9.26 21.23
N PRO A 124 16.88 8.47 21.38
CA PRO A 124 16.82 7.01 21.47
C PRO A 124 16.07 6.50 22.72
N GLY A 125 16.00 7.28 23.80
CA GLY A 125 15.41 6.85 25.08
C GLY A 125 13.88 6.94 25.15
N PHE A 126 13.24 7.79 24.35
CA PHE A 126 11.78 7.98 24.36
C PHE A 126 11.11 7.59 23.04
N GLN A 127 11.89 7.22 22.01
CA GLN A 127 11.41 6.84 20.67
C GLN A 127 10.25 7.74 20.21
N ARG A 128 10.52 9.04 20.13
CA ARG A 128 9.51 10.00 19.65
C ARG A 128 9.16 9.64 18.22
N THR A 129 7.88 9.37 17.95
CA THR A 129 7.38 9.17 16.59
C THR A 129 7.48 10.48 15.81
N ILE A 130 8.04 10.40 14.60
CA ILE A 130 8.17 11.53 13.66
C ILE A 130 7.32 11.34 12.41
N GLY A 131 6.65 10.19 12.27
CA GLY A 131 5.78 9.91 11.16
C GLY A 131 5.55 8.41 10.96
N MET A 132 4.96 8.08 9.82
CA MET A 132 4.75 6.71 9.36
C MET A 132 5.16 6.58 7.91
N ARG A 133 5.55 5.36 7.52
CA ARG A 133 5.94 5.02 6.16
C ARG A 133 5.28 3.73 5.71
N MET A 134 4.67 3.73 4.54
CA MET A 134 4.31 2.54 3.79
C MET A 134 5.52 2.05 2.97
N PRO A 135 5.85 0.75 2.97
CA PRO A 135 6.85 0.21 2.07
C PRO A 135 6.54 0.58 0.61
N GLU A 136 7.56 1.00 -0.15
CA GLU A 136 7.39 1.52 -1.51
C GLU A 136 6.62 0.55 -2.41
N ALA A 137 6.96 -0.73 -2.34
CA ALA A 137 6.31 -1.78 -3.11
C ALA A 137 4.81 -1.96 -2.76
N LEU A 138 4.37 -1.55 -1.56
CA LEU A 138 2.95 -1.58 -1.17
C LEU A 138 2.19 -0.30 -1.57
N VAL A 139 2.88 0.79 -1.90
CA VAL A 139 2.24 2.08 -2.24
C VAL A 139 1.36 1.94 -3.48
N ALA A 140 1.84 1.31 -4.54
CA ALA A 140 1.09 1.11 -5.77
C ALA A 140 -0.18 0.25 -5.53
N ILE A 141 -0.03 -0.82 -4.75
CA ILE A 141 -1.13 -1.73 -4.39
C ILE A 141 -2.23 -0.99 -3.63
N PHE A 142 -1.89 -0.30 -2.55
CA PHE A 142 -2.88 0.42 -1.75
C PHE A 142 -3.47 1.62 -2.50
N ARG A 143 -2.68 2.30 -3.34
CA ARG A 143 -3.20 3.37 -4.20
C ARG A 143 -4.26 2.84 -5.15
N ALA A 144 -4.01 1.70 -5.79
CA ALA A 144 -4.98 1.03 -6.66
C ALA A 144 -6.21 0.55 -5.88
N ALA A 145 -6.05 0.05 -4.66
CA ALA A 145 -7.18 -0.35 -3.81
C ALA A 145 -8.12 0.82 -3.46
N PHE A 146 -7.62 2.06 -3.48
CA PHE A 146 -8.40 3.28 -3.29
C PHE A 146 -8.95 3.90 -4.60
N ALA A 147 -8.50 3.42 -5.76
CA ALA A 147 -9.08 3.77 -7.05
C ALA A 147 -10.41 3.01 -7.24
N LYS A 148 -11.39 3.69 -7.85
CA LYS A 148 -12.75 3.17 -8.03
C LYS A 148 -12.84 2.18 -9.17
#